data_AF-A0A6P1YTF6-F1
#
_entry.id   AF-A0A6P1YTF6-F1
#
_cell.length_a   1.000
_cell.length_b   1.000
_cell.length_c   1.000
_cell.angle_alpha   90.00
_cell.angle_beta   90.00
_cell.angle_gamma   90.00
#
_symmetry.space_group_name_H-M   'P 1'
#
loop_
_entity.id
_entity.type
_entity.pdbx_description
1 polymer ?
#
loop_
_entity_poly.entity_id
_entity_poly.type
_entity_poly.pdbx_seq_one_letter_code
_entity_poly.pdbx_strand_id
1 'polypeptide(L)'
;MNFIRLASASVAAMIITISGANIVNAKQEIERSARSSASSTETKQSSANSLIAIVDKEARANGVPVALARAVVRIESNWNTHLTGRAGEIGLMQIKHQTARGIGYRGSRSALYEPATNIKFGMRYLAGAYRLAGGDTCGTVMRYQGGHGAKRMSSAARTYCSKARTIMAAN
;
A
#
# COMPACT_ATOMS: atom_id res chain seq x y z
N MET A 1 -34.08 50.18 -3.82
CA MET A 1 -34.93 49.97 -2.63
C MET A 1 -34.05 50.06 -1.39
N ASN A 2 -34.30 51.07 -0.56
CA ASN A 2 -33.88 51.14 0.84
C ASN A 2 -34.35 49.88 1.59
N PHE A 3 -33.60 49.41 2.58
CA PHE A 3 -34.05 49.34 3.98
C PHE A 3 -32.85 49.31 4.93
N ILE A 4 -32.98 50.10 6.01
CA ILE A 4 -32.04 50.35 7.10
C ILE A 4 -32.46 49.49 8.31
N ARG A 5 -31.49 49.22 9.22
CA ARG A 5 -31.56 48.95 10.69
C ARG A 5 -30.98 47.58 11.08
N LEU A 6 -29.81 47.50 11.74
CA LEU A 6 -29.45 47.84 13.14
C LEU A 6 -30.03 46.84 14.16
N ALA A 7 -29.19 45.94 14.69
CA ALA A 7 -29.28 45.44 16.07
C ALA A 7 -27.98 44.75 16.52
N SER A 8 -27.40 45.32 17.58
CA SER A 8 -26.39 44.79 18.49
C SER A 8 -26.84 43.49 19.16
N ALA A 9 -25.91 42.55 19.41
CA ALA A 9 -25.81 41.85 20.70
C ALA A 9 -24.48 41.08 20.83
N SER A 10 -23.64 41.59 21.73
CA SER A 10 -22.66 40.93 22.60
C SER A 10 -22.07 39.58 22.18
N VAL A 11 -20.74 39.61 21.96
CA VAL A 11 -19.86 38.47 22.24
C VAL A 11 -19.95 38.18 23.73
N ALA A 12 -20.78 37.21 24.11
CA ALA A 12 -20.67 36.59 25.43
C ALA A 12 -19.37 35.79 25.45
N ALA A 13 -18.29 36.44 25.90
CA ALA A 13 -17.10 35.75 26.35
C ALA A 13 -17.52 34.85 27.51
N MET A 14 -17.76 33.57 27.23
CA MET A 14 -17.93 32.55 28.23
C MET A 14 -16.55 32.34 28.88
N ILE A 15 -16.26 33.15 29.89
CA ILE A 15 -15.10 32.96 30.76
C ILE A 15 -15.35 31.65 31.51
N ILE A 16 -14.80 30.56 30.98
CA ILE A 16 -14.63 29.33 31.74
C ILE A 16 -13.61 29.66 32.83
N THR A 17 -14.08 29.86 34.05
CA THR A 17 -13.23 29.89 35.24
C THR A 17 -12.67 28.49 35.44
N ILE A 18 -11.55 28.20 34.77
CA ILE A 18 -10.83 26.93 34.95
C ILE A 18 -10.15 27.01 36.32
N SER A 19 -10.73 26.33 37.30
CA SER A 19 -10.07 26.03 38.57
C SER A 19 -8.71 25.38 38.27
N GLY A 20 -7.62 25.95 38.80
CA GLY A 20 -6.23 25.63 38.42
C GLY A 20 -5.79 24.18 38.60
N ALA A 21 -6.60 23.34 39.24
CA ALA A 21 -6.37 21.90 39.38
C ALA A 21 -6.56 21.11 38.06
N ASN A 22 -7.34 21.61 37.09
CA ASN A 22 -7.67 20.88 35.86
C ASN A 22 -6.75 21.16 34.65
N ILE A 23 -5.94 22.23 34.70
CA ILE A 23 -5.08 22.63 33.57
C ILE A 23 -3.88 21.66 33.42
N VAL A 24 -3.39 21.13 34.55
CA VAL A 24 -2.24 20.22 34.57
C VAL A 24 -2.58 18.88 33.92
N ASN A 25 -3.81 18.38 34.11
CA ASN A 25 -4.26 17.10 33.54
C ASN A 25 -4.51 17.20 32.02
N ALA A 26 -5.07 18.32 31.55
CA ALA A 26 -5.33 18.55 30.12
C ALA A 26 -4.03 18.64 29.28
N LYS A 27 -2.96 19.24 29.83
CA LYS A 27 -1.67 19.34 29.14
C LYS A 27 -1.00 17.96 28.95
N GLN A 28 -1.13 17.06 29.93
CA GLN A 28 -0.59 15.70 29.83
C GLN A 28 -1.30 14.83 28.80
N GLU A 29 -2.60 15.04 28.60
CA GLU A 29 -3.41 14.24 27.66
C GLU A 29 -3.13 14.62 26.19
N ILE A 30 -2.88 15.91 25.93
CA ILE A 30 -2.42 16.43 24.63
C ILE A 30 -1.01 15.92 24.32
N GLU A 31 -0.08 15.99 25.28
CA GLU A 31 1.30 15.50 25.10
C GLU A 31 1.36 13.96 24.90
N ARG A 32 0.51 13.18 25.59
CA ARG A 32 0.40 11.73 25.36
C ARG A 32 -0.17 11.40 23.98
N SER A 33 -1.18 12.14 23.51
CA SER A 33 -1.78 11.93 22.19
C SER A 33 -0.80 12.28 21.05
N ALA A 34 -0.02 13.35 21.21
CA ALA A 34 1.05 13.72 20.28
C ALA A 34 2.17 12.66 20.25
N ARG A 35 2.58 12.15 21.43
CA ARG A 35 3.64 11.13 21.55
C ARG A 35 3.21 9.76 21.00
N SER A 36 1.94 9.39 21.20
CA SER A 36 1.31 8.19 20.61
C SER A 36 1.25 8.28 19.09
N SER A 37 0.92 9.45 18.55
CA SER A 37 0.88 9.70 17.09
C SER A 37 2.28 9.69 16.47
N ALA A 38 3.29 10.24 17.16
CA ALA A 38 4.69 10.18 16.72
C ALA A 38 5.24 8.73 16.74
N SER A 39 5.00 8.00 17.83
CA SER A 39 5.44 6.60 18.00
C SER A 39 4.79 5.63 17.00
N SER A 40 3.49 5.82 16.71
CA SER A 40 2.79 5.04 15.68
C SER A 40 3.25 5.37 14.26
N THR A 41 3.63 6.62 13.99
CA THR A 41 4.22 7.04 12.71
C THR A 41 5.62 6.43 12.51
N GLU A 42 6.48 6.46 13.53
CA GLU A 42 7.82 5.86 13.48
C GLU A 42 7.75 4.33 13.28
N THR A 43 6.83 3.65 13.98
CA THR A 43 6.64 2.20 13.84
C THR A 43 6.08 1.81 12.47
N LYS A 44 5.18 2.61 11.91
CA LYS A 44 4.65 2.38 10.56
C LYS A 44 5.70 2.63 9.49
N GLN A 45 6.53 3.66 9.67
CA GLN A 45 7.62 3.97 8.75
C GLN A 45 8.72 2.89 8.78
N SER A 46 9.10 2.40 9.96
CA SER A 46 10.09 1.32 10.08
C SER A 46 9.58 0.00 9.49
N SER A 47 8.29 -0.32 9.68
CA SER A 47 7.64 -1.46 9.04
C SER A 47 7.61 -1.32 7.51
N ALA A 48 7.24 -0.14 6.98
CA ALA A 48 7.26 0.11 5.54
C ALA A 48 8.68 -0.01 4.94
N ASN A 49 9.68 0.53 5.63
CA ASN A 49 11.09 0.39 5.23
C ASN A 49 11.53 -1.08 5.20
N SER A 50 11.09 -1.88 6.18
CA SER A 50 11.33 -3.33 6.22
C SER A 50 10.71 -4.04 5.02
N LEU A 51 9.45 -3.72 4.67
CA LEU A 51 8.78 -4.29 3.49
C LEU A 51 9.51 -3.95 2.19
N ILE A 52 9.92 -2.68 2.03
CA ILE A 52 10.68 -2.23 0.86
C ILE A 52 11.97 -3.03 0.71
N ALA A 53 12.71 -3.25 1.81
CA ALA A 53 13.94 -4.03 1.79
C ALA A 53 13.70 -5.49 1.35
N ILE A 54 12.60 -6.12 1.78
CA ILE A 54 12.23 -7.49 1.36
C ILE A 54 11.89 -7.51 -0.14
N VAL A 55 11.08 -6.55 -0.62
CA VAL A 55 10.73 -6.43 -2.05
C VAL A 55 11.97 -6.26 -2.91
N ASP A 56 12.87 -5.36 -2.51
CA ASP A 56 14.11 -5.08 -3.23
C ASP A 56 15.04 -6.30 -3.30
N LYS A 57 15.18 -7.01 -2.18
CA LYS A 57 15.99 -8.24 -2.09
C LYS A 57 15.42 -9.30 -3.02
N GLU A 58 14.12 -9.56 -2.96
CA GLU A 58 13.46 -10.57 -3.79
C GLU A 58 13.47 -10.18 -5.27
N ALA A 59 13.31 -8.89 -5.59
CA ALA A 59 13.39 -8.39 -6.97
C ALA A 59 14.78 -8.68 -7.57
N ARG A 60 15.85 -8.31 -6.85
CA ARG A 60 17.23 -8.61 -7.25
C ARG A 60 17.49 -10.11 -7.40
N ALA A 61 17.03 -10.92 -6.43
CA ALA A 61 17.20 -12.36 -6.47
C ALA A 61 16.50 -13.04 -7.66
N ASN A 62 15.43 -12.44 -8.18
CA ASN A 62 14.67 -12.97 -9.31
C ASN A 62 14.95 -12.28 -10.66
N GLY A 63 15.90 -11.32 -10.70
CA GLY A 63 16.24 -10.57 -11.92
C GLY A 63 15.13 -9.62 -12.40
N VAL A 64 14.25 -9.17 -11.50
CA VAL A 64 13.21 -8.19 -11.81
C VAL A 64 13.72 -6.79 -11.44
N PRO A 65 13.55 -5.76 -12.30
CA PRO A 65 13.91 -4.40 -11.94
C PRO A 65 13.20 -3.96 -10.65
N VAL A 66 13.96 -3.42 -9.68
CA VAL A 66 13.42 -3.01 -8.37
C VAL A 66 12.28 -2.00 -8.51
N ALA A 67 12.41 -1.04 -9.43
CA ALA A 67 11.35 -0.06 -9.70
C ALA A 67 10.04 -0.73 -10.14
N LEU A 68 10.11 -1.77 -10.98
CA LEU A 68 8.93 -2.51 -11.42
C LEU A 68 8.32 -3.32 -10.27
N ALA A 69 9.15 -3.99 -9.48
CA ALA A 69 8.70 -4.74 -8.30
C ALA A 69 7.94 -3.84 -7.30
N ARG A 70 8.52 -2.69 -6.94
CA ARG A 70 7.88 -1.70 -6.06
C ARG A 70 6.60 -1.14 -6.67
N ALA A 71 6.59 -0.88 -7.99
CA ALA A 71 5.39 -0.39 -8.68
C ALA A 71 4.25 -1.40 -8.62
N VAL A 72 4.53 -2.69 -8.84
CA VAL A 72 3.54 -3.77 -8.71
C VAL A 72 2.99 -3.83 -7.28
N VAL A 73 3.84 -3.89 -6.24
CA VAL A 73 3.36 -3.93 -4.85
C VAL A 73 2.47 -2.72 -4.52
N ARG A 74 2.85 -1.53 -5.00
CA ARG A 74 2.04 -0.32 -4.80
C ARG A 74 0.70 -0.37 -5.51
N ILE A 75 0.63 -0.89 -6.73
CA ILE A 75 -0.63 -1.03 -7.49
C ILE A 75 -1.53 -2.08 -6.86
N GLU A 76 -0.97 -3.22 -6.45
CA GLU A 76 -1.73 -4.37 -5.94
C GLU A 76 -2.37 -4.10 -4.58
N SER A 77 -1.63 -3.52 -3.64
CA SER A 77 -2.10 -3.38 -2.26
C SER A 77 -1.85 -2.02 -1.62
N ASN A 78 -1.09 -1.15 -2.29
CA ASN A 78 -0.52 0.04 -1.66
C ASN A 78 0.17 -0.29 -0.32
N TRP A 79 0.96 -1.38 -0.32
CA TRP A 79 1.69 -1.89 0.85
C TRP A 79 0.82 -2.44 2.00
N ASN A 80 -0.45 -2.78 1.73
CA ASN A 80 -1.32 -3.41 2.73
C ASN A 80 -1.12 -4.94 2.75
N THR A 81 -0.57 -5.44 3.86
CA THR A 81 -0.26 -6.87 4.07
C THR A 81 -1.50 -7.75 4.25
N HIS A 82 -2.64 -7.16 4.64
CA HIS A 82 -3.86 -7.89 4.98
C HIS A 82 -4.98 -7.73 3.93
N LEU A 83 -4.67 -7.14 2.77
CA LEU A 83 -5.66 -6.92 1.73
C LEU A 83 -6.12 -8.24 1.10
N THR A 84 -7.43 -8.43 1.00
CA THR A 84 -8.04 -9.52 0.21
C THR A 84 -8.72 -8.92 -1.01
N GLY A 85 -8.33 -9.39 -2.19
CA GLY A 85 -8.95 -8.97 -3.45
C GLY A 85 -10.29 -9.67 -3.69
N ARG A 86 -11.09 -9.09 -4.61
CA ARG A 86 -12.45 -9.56 -4.90
C ARG A 86 -12.51 -10.99 -5.46
N ALA A 87 -11.47 -11.44 -6.16
CA ALA A 87 -11.40 -12.81 -6.67
C ALA A 87 -10.50 -13.70 -5.81
N GLY A 88 -10.31 -13.32 -4.54
CA GLY A 88 -9.60 -14.10 -3.54
C GLY A 88 -8.08 -13.97 -3.60
N GLU A 89 -7.55 -12.92 -4.21
CA GLU A 89 -6.17 -12.46 -4.11
C GLU A 89 -5.78 -12.12 -2.67
N ILE A 90 -4.50 -12.29 -2.32
CA ILE A 90 -4.04 -12.25 -0.93
C ILE A 90 -2.82 -11.35 -0.79
N GLY A 91 -2.86 -10.44 0.19
CA GLY A 91 -1.72 -9.71 0.74
C GLY A 91 -1.05 -8.72 -0.22
N LEU A 92 0.22 -8.42 0.04
CA LEU A 92 0.97 -7.33 -0.59
C LEU A 92 0.97 -7.34 -2.12
N MET A 93 1.19 -8.51 -2.71
CA MET A 93 1.30 -8.70 -4.15
C MET A 93 0.02 -9.27 -4.77
N GLN A 94 -1.06 -9.40 -3.98
CA GLN A 94 -2.36 -9.90 -4.44
C GLN A 94 -2.26 -11.23 -5.21
N ILE A 95 -1.39 -12.14 -4.76
CA ILE A 95 -1.26 -13.47 -5.36
C ILE A 95 -2.46 -14.37 -4.96
N LYS A 96 -3.01 -15.13 -5.90
CA LYS A 96 -4.04 -16.15 -5.61
C LYS A 96 -3.38 -17.40 -5.01
N HIS A 97 -4.05 -18.03 -4.04
CA HIS A 97 -3.54 -19.25 -3.41
C HIS A 97 -3.27 -20.37 -4.42
N GLN A 98 -4.15 -20.56 -5.39
CA GLN A 98 -3.97 -21.55 -6.47
C GLN A 98 -2.73 -21.25 -7.33
N THR A 99 -2.53 -19.99 -7.70
CA THR A 99 -1.33 -19.55 -8.44
C THR A 99 -0.05 -19.81 -7.65
N ALA A 100 -0.02 -19.46 -6.37
CA ALA A 100 1.11 -19.74 -5.50
C ALA A 100 1.41 -21.25 -5.44
N ARG A 101 0.37 -22.09 -5.31
CA ARG A 101 0.53 -23.56 -5.33
C ARG A 101 1.09 -24.06 -6.66
N GLY A 102 0.64 -23.50 -7.79
CA GLY A 102 1.13 -23.84 -9.12
C GLY A 102 2.63 -23.59 -9.31
N ILE A 103 3.22 -22.69 -8.50
CA ILE A 103 4.67 -22.41 -8.50
C ILE A 103 5.39 -23.00 -7.27
N GLY A 104 4.78 -23.97 -6.58
CA GLY A 104 5.42 -24.76 -5.52
C GLY A 104 5.15 -24.31 -4.09
N TYR A 105 4.21 -23.39 -3.85
CA TYR A 105 3.77 -23.11 -2.48
C TYR A 105 2.98 -24.28 -1.90
N ARG A 106 3.30 -24.69 -0.67
CA ARG A 106 2.63 -25.82 0.02
C ARG A 106 1.94 -25.43 1.33
N GLY A 107 2.01 -24.15 1.72
CA GLY A 107 1.42 -23.66 2.96
C GLY A 107 -0.08 -23.38 2.84
N SER A 108 -0.67 -22.97 3.97
CA SER A 108 -2.07 -22.58 4.06
C SER A 108 -2.36 -21.28 3.29
N ARG A 109 -3.64 -21.04 2.99
CA ARG A 109 -4.09 -19.76 2.42
C ARG A 109 -3.73 -18.58 3.34
N SER A 110 -3.92 -18.72 4.65
CA SER A 110 -3.68 -17.66 5.63
C SER A 110 -2.21 -17.26 5.73
N ALA A 111 -1.29 -18.20 5.59
CA ALA A 111 0.15 -17.91 5.61
C ALA A 111 0.62 -17.07 4.40
N LEU A 112 -0.23 -16.82 3.39
CA LEU A 112 0.05 -15.84 2.34
C LEU A 112 -0.20 -14.39 2.76
N TYR A 113 -0.77 -14.11 3.95
CA TYR A 113 -0.76 -12.75 4.50
C TYR A 113 0.60 -12.38 5.12
N GLU A 114 1.44 -13.37 5.43
CA GLU A 114 2.79 -13.12 5.93
C GLU A 114 3.63 -12.41 4.86
N PRO A 115 4.18 -11.20 5.13
CA PRO A 115 4.79 -10.38 4.10
C PRO A 115 5.92 -11.07 3.34
N ALA A 116 6.84 -11.73 4.05
CA ALA A 116 7.96 -12.42 3.43
C ALA A 116 7.50 -13.57 2.52
N THR A 117 6.51 -14.34 2.96
CA THR A 117 5.91 -15.43 2.16
C THR A 117 5.20 -14.85 0.93
N ASN A 118 4.37 -13.83 1.12
CA ASN A 118 3.63 -13.18 0.04
C ASN A 118 4.56 -12.63 -1.03
N ILE A 119 5.56 -11.85 -0.63
CA ILE A 119 6.53 -11.25 -1.54
C ILE A 119 7.34 -12.34 -2.25
N LYS A 120 7.80 -13.38 -1.55
CA LYS A 120 8.55 -14.48 -2.17
C LYS A 120 7.78 -15.13 -3.32
N PHE A 121 6.51 -15.49 -3.12
CA PHE A 121 5.73 -16.15 -4.17
C PHE A 121 5.18 -15.17 -5.21
N GLY A 122 4.77 -13.97 -4.81
CA GLY A 122 4.38 -12.89 -5.73
C GLY A 122 5.51 -12.49 -6.66
N MET A 123 6.73 -12.36 -6.13
CA MET A 123 7.92 -12.00 -6.91
C MET A 123 8.32 -13.10 -7.88
N ARG A 124 8.28 -14.38 -7.46
CA ARG A 124 8.51 -15.51 -8.36
C ARG A 124 7.51 -15.54 -9.52
N TYR A 125 6.25 -15.21 -9.24
CA TYR A 125 5.22 -15.10 -10.26
C TYR A 125 5.47 -13.90 -11.19
N LEU A 126 5.83 -12.74 -10.67
CA LEU A 126 6.23 -11.56 -11.45
C LEU A 126 7.44 -11.83 -12.33
N ALA A 127 8.44 -12.55 -11.82
CA ALA A 127 9.63 -12.92 -12.59
C ALA A 127 9.31 -13.84 -13.76
N GLY A 128 8.36 -14.77 -13.60
CA GLY A 128 7.86 -15.57 -14.71
C GLY A 128 7.21 -14.71 -15.81
N ALA A 129 6.37 -13.75 -15.40
CA ALA A 129 5.75 -12.80 -16.32
C ALA A 129 6.81 -11.94 -17.04
N TYR A 130 7.85 -11.51 -16.31
CA TYR A 130 8.94 -10.68 -16.83
C TYR A 130 9.76 -11.40 -17.90
N ARG A 131 10.13 -12.67 -17.64
CA ARG A 131 10.83 -13.51 -18.63
C ARG A 131 9.99 -13.75 -19.87
N LEU A 132 8.70 -14.08 -19.70
CA LEU A 132 7.77 -14.30 -20.81
C LEU A 132 7.45 -13.04 -21.62
N ALA A 133 7.78 -11.86 -21.09
CA ALA A 133 7.65 -10.58 -21.78
C ALA A 133 8.97 -10.13 -22.42
N GLY A 134 10.05 -10.91 -22.33
CA GLY A 134 11.38 -10.49 -22.81
C GLY A 134 11.91 -9.25 -22.11
N GLY A 135 11.49 -9.01 -20.86
CA GLY A 135 11.87 -7.84 -20.09
C GLY A 135 11.03 -6.58 -20.31
N ASP A 136 10.03 -6.60 -21.21
CA ASP A 136 9.14 -5.46 -21.43
C ASP A 136 8.19 -5.24 -20.24
N THR A 137 8.14 -4.01 -19.72
CA THR A 137 7.29 -3.64 -18.58
C THR A 137 5.80 -3.86 -18.86
N CYS A 138 5.28 -3.42 -20.01
CA CYS A 138 3.85 -3.54 -20.29
C CYS A 138 3.43 -5.00 -20.49
N GLY A 139 4.21 -5.78 -21.23
CA GLY A 139 4.03 -7.21 -21.40
C GLY A 139 4.09 -7.96 -20.07
N THR A 140 4.99 -7.54 -19.18
CA THR A 140 5.11 -8.12 -17.83
C THR A 140 3.85 -7.90 -17.03
N VAL A 141 3.39 -6.66 -16.88
CA VAL A 141 2.21 -6.38 -16.04
C VAL A 141 0.93 -6.96 -16.63
N MET A 142 0.82 -7.01 -17.96
CA MET A 142 -0.27 -7.71 -18.65
C MET A 142 -0.31 -9.19 -18.28
N ARG A 143 0.84 -9.87 -18.26
CA ARG A 143 0.96 -11.29 -17.86
C ARG A 143 0.80 -11.50 -16.37
N TYR A 144 1.24 -10.55 -15.56
CA TYR A 144 1.06 -10.62 -14.11
C TYR A 144 -0.43 -10.56 -13.75
N GLN A 145 -1.14 -9.54 -14.25
CA GLN A 145 -2.57 -9.34 -14.02
C GLN A 145 -3.43 -10.42 -14.68
N GLY A 146 -3.16 -10.72 -15.96
CA GLY A 146 -4.01 -11.56 -16.80
C GLY A 146 -3.66 -13.05 -16.79
N GLY A 147 -2.60 -13.45 -16.08
CA GLY A 147 -2.03 -14.79 -16.20
C GLY A 147 -0.87 -14.85 -17.19
N HIS A 148 0.11 -15.72 -16.92
CA HIS A 148 1.29 -15.89 -17.78
C HIS A 148 0.96 -16.24 -19.23
N GLY A 149 -0.19 -16.88 -19.48
CA GLY A 149 -0.67 -17.21 -20.82
C GLY A 149 -1.39 -16.06 -21.56
N ALA A 150 -1.56 -14.89 -20.97
CA ALA A 150 -2.20 -13.75 -21.64
C ALA A 150 -1.45 -13.41 -22.94
N LYS A 151 -2.14 -13.17 -24.05
CA LYS A 151 -1.48 -12.85 -25.34
C LYS A 151 -1.83 -11.48 -25.89
N ARG A 152 -2.84 -10.82 -25.32
CA ARG A 152 -3.38 -9.56 -25.81
C ARG A 152 -3.53 -8.56 -24.70
N MET A 153 -3.17 -7.32 -25.01
CA MET A 153 -3.25 -6.19 -24.11
C MET A 153 -4.70 -5.73 -23.94
N SER A 154 -5.31 -6.06 -22.81
CA SER A 154 -6.67 -5.60 -22.46
C SER A 154 -6.68 -4.11 -22.09
N SER A 155 -7.87 -3.49 -22.00
CA SER A 155 -8.01 -2.12 -21.47
C SER A 155 -7.49 -2.02 -20.03
N ALA A 156 -7.82 -3.00 -19.19
CA ALA A 156 -7.34 -3.07 -17.81
C ALA A 156 -5.81 -3.17 -17.74
N ALA A 157 -5.19 -3.98 -18.62
CA ALA A 157 -3.74 -4.12 -18.68
C ALA A 157 -3.05 -2.84 -19.19
N ARG A 158 -3.66 -2.08 -20.12
CA ARG A 158 -3.16 -0.76 -20.52
C ARG A 158 -3.16 0.21 -19.36
N THR A 159 -4.25 0.28 -18.61
CA THR A 159 -4.35 1.11 -17.40
C THR A 159 -3.30 0.70 -16.37
N TYR A 160 -3.11 -0.61 -16.17
CA TYR A 160 -2.07 -1.13 -15.29
C TYR A 160 -0.68 -0.68 -15.76
N CYS A 161 -0.35 -0.85 -17.04
CA CYS A 161 0.96 -0.45 -17.55
C CYS A 161 1.19 1.06 -17.39
N SER A 162 0.20 1.89 -17.67
CA SER A 162 0.28 3.34 -17.47
C SER A 162 0.65 3.67 -16.02
N LYS A 163 -0.07 3.09 -15.04
CA LYS A 163 0.22 3.24 -13.61
C LYS A 163 1.63 2.77 -13.25
N ALA A 164 2.03 1.61 -13.76
CA ALA A 164 3.36 1.05 -13.46
C ALA A 164 4.47 1.98 -13.95
N ARG A 165 4.37 2.51 -15.18
CA ARG A 165 5.34 3.48 -15.72
C ARG A 165 5.37 4.77 -14.91
N THR A 166 4.21 5.32 -14.54
CA THR A 166 4.15 6.52 -13.70
C THR A 166 4.84 6.31 -12.35
N ILE A 167 4.58 5.17 -11.69
CA ILE A 167 5.20 4.88 -10.38
C ILE A 167 6.70 4.62 -10.54
N MET A 168 7.12 3.91 -11.59
CA MET A 168 8.53 3.64 -11.86
C MET A 168 9.33 4.92 -12.13
N ALA A 169 8.74 5.90 -12.81
CA ALA A 169 9.39 7.18 -13.10
C ALA A 169 9.53 8.10 -11.87
N ALA A 170 8.78 7.82 -10.80
CA ALA A 170 8.77 8.62 -9.57
C ALA A 170 9.70 8.08 -8.47
N ASN A 171 10.38 6.95 -8.70
CA ASN A 171 11.19 6.24 -7.70
C ASN A 171 12.68 6.27 -8.03
#